data_AF-A0A2V7DM79-F1
#
_entry.id   AF-A0A2V7DM79-F1
#
_cell.length_a   1.000
_cell.length_b   1.000
_cell.length_c   1.000
_cell.angle_alpha   90.00
_cell.angle_beta   90.00
_cell.angle_gamma   90.00
#
_symmetry.space_group_name_H-M   'P 1'
#
loop_
_entity.id
_entity.type
_entity.pdbx_description
1 polymer ?
#
loop_
_entity_poly.entity_id
_entity_poly.type
_entity_poly.pdbx_seq_one_letter_code
_entity_poly.pdbx_strand_id
1 'polypeptide(L)'
;MVLAVFGMGFSGGDTAFVRTIPDVFGLQALGAITGLLALGWRSGAAVGPVFAGFVYDATGSYAVPFSLAPVALLLSLVLFSWGSASRRSASSA
;
A
#
# COMPACT_ATOMS: atom_id res chain seq x y z
N MET A 1 -16.61 -14.70 -5.41
CA MET A 1 -15.29 -15.28 -5.04
C MET A 1 -14.18 -14.23 -5.08
N VAL A 2 -13.85 -13.65 -6.25
CA VAL A 2 -12.76 -12.65 -6.36
C VAL A 2 -12.92 -11.45 -5.42
N LEU A 3 -14.13 -10.87 -5.34
CA LEU A 3 -14.41 -9.75 -4.43
C LEU A 3 -14.25 -10.12 -2.94
N ALA A 4 -14.53 -11.36 -2.57
CA ALA A 4 -14.38 -11.82 -1.19
C ALA A 4 -12.90 -11.99 -0.81
N VAL A 5 -12.08 -12.52 -1.72
CA VAL A 5 -10.62 -12.62 -1.54
C VAL A 5 -10.00 -11.23 -1.46
N PHE A 6 -10.42 -10.31 -2.34
CA PHE A 6 -9.99 -8.93 -2.31
C PHE A 6 -10.35 -8.25 -0.97
N GLY A 7 -11.60 -8.39 -0.52
CA GLY A 7 -12.06 -7.81 0.74
C GLY A 7 -11.30 -8.34 1.96
N MET A 8 -11.05 -9.65 2.02
CA MET A 8 -10.23 -10.25 3.09
C MET A 8 -8.79 -9.74 3.07
N GLY A 9 -8.16 -9.68 1.89
CA GLY A 9 -6.80 -9.17 1.75
C GLY A 9 -6.68 -7.69 2.14
N PHE A 10 -7.64 -6.87 1.71
CA PHE A 10 -7.70 -5.45 2.02
C PHE A 10 -7.82 -5.20 3.53
N SER A 11 -8.79 -5.87 4.19
CA SER A 11 -9.00 -5.72 5.64
C SER A 11 -7.82 -6.25 6.48
N GLY A 12 -7.18 -7.34 6.05
CA GLY A 12 -5.96 -7.85 6.67
C GLY A 12 -4.79 -6.88 6.54
N GLY A 13 -4.68 -6.19 5.40
CA GLY A 13 -3.67 -5.16 5.17
C GLY A 13 -3.85 -3.95 6.09
N ASP A 14 -5.06 -3.43 6.22
CA ASP A 14 -5.36 -2.28 7.09
C ASP A 14 -5.05 -2.57 8.56
N THR A 15 -5.42 -3.75 9.06
CA THR A 15 -5.13 -4.16 10.44
C THR A 15 -3.63 -4.30 10.70
N ALA A 16 -2.89 -4.91 9.76
CA ALA A 16 -1.44 -4.98 9.84
C ALA A 16 -0.78 -3.59 9.80
N PHE A 17 -1.31 -2.68 8.98
CA PHE A 17 -0.81 -1.32 8.83
C PHE A 17 -0.92 -0.52 10.13
N VAL A 18 -2.10 -0.50 10.75
CA VAL A 18 -2.34 0.22 12.02
C VAL A 18 -1.45 -0.30 13.15
N ARG A 19 -1.18 -1.61 13.20
CA ARG A 19 -0.27 -2.20 14.18
C ARG A 19 1.20 -1.89 13.91
N THR A 20 1.61 -1.88 12.64
CA THR A 20 3.03 -1.74 12.27
C THR A 20 3.54 -0.31 12.46
N ILE A 21 2.70 0.71 12.29
CA ILE A 21 3.09 2.11 12.44
C ILE A 21 3.69 2.42 13.83
N PRO A 22 3.00 2.16 14.96
CA PRO A 22 3.57 2.39 16.28
C PRO A 22 4.77 1.49 16.57
N ASP A 23 4.80 0.25 16.07
CA ASP A 23 5.93 -0.66 16.22
C ASP A 23 7.20 -0.13 15.52
N VAL A 24 7.04 0.58 14.39
CA VAL A 24 8.17 1.08 13.59
C VAL A 24 8.63 2.47 14.03
N PHE A 25 7.69 3.37 14.32
CA PHE A 25 7.98 4.78 14.54
C PHE A 25 7.86 5.23 16.00
N GLY A 26 7.38 4.35 16.89
CA GLY A 26 7.09 4.69 18.28
C GLY A 26 5.85 5.59 18.42
N LEU A 27 5.52 5.95 19.66
CA LEU A 27 4.27 6.64 19.99
C LEU A 27 4.35 8.18 19.91
N GLN A 28 5.56 8.74 19.95
CA GLN A 28 5.81 10.16 20.24
C GLN A 28 5.23 11.12 19.17
N ALA A 29 5.26 10.73 17.90
CA ALA A 29 4.78 11.54 16.78
C ALA A 29 3.66 10.83 15.98
N LEU A 30 2.96 9.88 16.58
CA LEU A 30 2.00 9.02 15.88
C LEU A 30 0.96 9.80 15.07
N GLY A 31 0.35 10.83 15.64
CA GLY A 31 -0.68 11.61 14.96
C GLY A 31 -0.17 12.30 13.70
N ALA A 32 1.07 12.78 13.71
CA ALA A 32 1.70 13.38 12.53
C ALA A 32 2.01 12.34 11.46
N ILE A 33 2.51 11.17 11.86
CA ILE A 33 2.87 10.06 10.96
C ILE A 33 1.62 9.46 10.33
N THR A 34 0.60 9.13 11.12
CA THR A 34 -0.67 8.63 10.61
C THR A 34 -1.36 9.66 9.73
N GLY A 35 -1.28 10.96 10.06
CA GLY A 35 -1.75 12.05 9.23
C GLY A 35 -1.06 12.09 7.86
N LEU A 36 0.27 12.01 7.82
CA LEU A 36 1.04 11.98 6.58
C LEU A 36 0.73 10.74 5.73
N LEU A 37 0.63 9.58 6.37
CA LEU A 37 0.25 8.33 5.72
C LEU A 37 -1.17 8.39 5.13
N ALA A 38 -2.12 8.97 5.87
CA ALA A 38 -3.47 9.22 5.40
C ALA A 38 -3.51 10.20 4.22
N LEU A 39 -2.64 11.22 4.19
CA LEU A 39 -2.51 12.09 3.03
C LEU A 39 -2.05 11.29 1.80
N GLY A 40 -1.05 10.43 1.94
CA GLY A 40 -0.60 9.53 0.87
C GLY A 40 -1.75 8.66 0.33
N TRP A 41 -2.54 8.08 1.23
CA TRP A 41 -3.72 7.29 0.87
C TRP A 41 -4.74 8.10 0.07
N ARG A 42 -5.09 9.30 0.56
CA ARG A 42 -6.07 10.19 -0.08
C ARG A 42 -5.58 10.69 -1.45
N SER A 43 -4.31 11.03 -1.56
CA SER A 43 -3.68 11.41 -2.82
C SER A 43 -3.75 10.26 -3.83
N GLY A 44 -3.41 9.04 -3.42
CA GLY A 44 -3.54 7.85 -4.28
C GLY A 44 -4.98 7.59 -4.71
N ALA A 45 -5.94 7.71 -3.79
CA ALA A 45 -7.36 7.54 -4.08
C ALA A 45 -7.93 8.62 -5.02
N ALA A 46 -7.37 9.83 -4.99
CA ALA A 46 -7.76 10.90 -5.92
C ALA A 46 -7.13 10.73 -7.31
N VAL A 47 -5.83 10.39 -7.37
CA VAL A 47 -5.08 10.27 -8.62
C VAL A 47 -5.43 8.97 -9.37
N GLY A 48 -5.71 7.88 -8.65
CA GLY A 48 -5.97 6.57 -9.23
C GLY A 48 -7.10 6.54 -10.27
N PRO A 49 -8.32 7.03 -9.96
CA PRO A 49 -9.42 7.05 -10.90
C PRO A 49 -9.17 7.95 -12.12
N VAL A 50 -8.52 9.11 -11.89
CA VAL A 50 -8.17 10.05 -12.98
C VAL A 50 -7.17 9.41 -13.93
N PHE A 51 -6.13 8.77 -13.40
CA PHE A 51 -5.15 8.03 -14.18
C PHE A 51 -5.78 6.85 -14.92
N ALA A 52 -6.63 6.06 -14.25
CA ALA A 52 -7.31 4.92 -14.86
C ALA A 52 -8.23 5.35 -16.00
N GLY A 53 -8.97 6.46 -15.85
CA GLY A 53 -9.79 7.05 -16.89
C GLY A 53 -8.95 7.52 -18.09
N PHE A 54 -7.86 8.24 -17.85
CA PHE A 54 -6.96 8.70 -18.91
C PHE A 54 -6.35 7.54 -19.71
N VAL A 55 -5.88 6.48 -19.03
CA VAL A 55 -5.34 5.29 -19.69
C VAL A 55 -6.45 4.54 -20.45
N TYR A 56 -7.66 4.49 -19.90
CA TYR A 56 -8.81 3.91 -20.59
C TYR A 56 -9.15 4.70 -21.87
N ASP A 57 -9.17 6.03 -21.81
CA ASP A 57 -9.44 6.87 -22.99
C ASP A 57 -8.39 6.66 -24.10
N ALA A 58 -7.13 6.39 -23.73
CA ALA A 58 -6.06 6.14 -24.68
C ALA A 58 -6.04 4.70 -25.25
N THR A 59 -6.48 3.70 -24.48
CA THR A 59 -6.36 2.28 -24.86
C THR A 59 -7.69 1.59 -25.18
N GLY A 60 -8.81 2.21 -24.81
CA GLY A 60 -10.16 1.64 -24.86
C GLY A 60 -10.38 0.47 -23.90
N SER A 61 -9.46 0.18 -22.98
CA SER A 61 -9.49 -1.02 -22.14
C SER A 61 -9.04 -0.77 -20.71
N TYR A 62 -9.76 -1.36 -19.77
CA TYR A 62 -9.43 -1.34 -18.34
C TYR A 62 -8.35 -2.37 -17.96
N ALA A 63 -7.98 -3.29 -18.86
CA ALA A 63 -6.99 -4.32 -18.56
C ALA A 63 -5.63 -3.72 -18.16
N VAL A 64 -5.21 -2.64 -18.83
CA VAL A 64 -3.93 -1.96 -18.58
C VAL A 64 -3.91 -1.29 -17.20
N PRO A 65 -4.84 -0.38 -16.83
CA PRO A 65 -4.81 0.25 -15.52
C PRO A 65 -5.02 -0.73 -14.35
N PHE A 66 -5.84 -1.79 -14.51
CA PHE A 66 -5.99 -2.81 -13.47
C PHE A 66 -4.77 -3.74 -13.35
N SER A 67 -4.01 -3.99 -14.42
CA SER A 67 -2.76 -4.75 -14.36
C SER A 67 -1.68 -4.06 -13.52
N LEU A 68 -1.81 -2.75 -13.29
CA LEU A 68 -0.90 -2.00 -12.44
C LEU A 68 -1.09 -2.31 -10.94
N ALA A 69 -2.29 -2.74 -10.53
CA ALA A 69 -2.59 -3.09 -9.14
C ALA A 69 -1.71 -4.24 -8.60
N PRO A 70 -1.59 -5.41 -9.27
CA PRO A 70 -0.69 -6.47 -8.79
C PRO A 70 0.78 -6.04 -8.81
N VAL A 71 1.20 -5.19 -9.75
CA VAL A 71 2.58 -4.65 -9.77
C VAL A 71 2.85 -3.80 -8.52
N ALA A 72 1.91 -2.93 -8.15
CA ALA A 72 2.02 -2.12 -6.93
C ALA A 72 2.04 -2.98 -5.66
N LEU A 73 1.25 -4.06 -5.61
CA LEU A 73 1.28 -5.02 -4.50
C LEU A 73 2.63 -5.75 -4.40
N LEU A 74 3.19 -6.21 -5.52
CA LEU A 74 4.50 -6.85 -5.55
C LEU A 74 5.61 -5.89 -5.09
N LEU A 75 5.59 -4.64 -5.57
CA LEU A 75 6.53 -3.61 -5.13
C LEU A 75 6.41 -3.38 -3.61
N SER A 76 5.19 -3.31 -3.08
CA SER A 76 4.95 -3.15 -1.65
C SER A 76 5.51 -4.33 -0.85
N LEU A 77 5.33 -5.56 -1.32
CA LEU A 77 5.90 -6.76 -0.71
C LEU A 77 7.43 -6.77 -0.75
N VAL A 78 8.05 -6.36 -1.85
CA VAL A 78 9.51 -6.26 -1.98
C VAL A 78 10.06 -5.22 -1.01
N LEU A 79 9.47 -4.03 -0.95
CA LEU A 79 9.90 -2.97 -0.04
C LEU A 79 9.74 -3.38 1.43
N PHE A 80 8.60 -4.02 1.77
CA PHE A 80 8.34 -4.50 3.12
C PHE A 80 9.28 -5.63 3.53
N SER A 81 9.51 -6.60 2.65
CA SER A 81 10.44 -7.72 2.92
C SER A 81 11.88 -7.24 3.05
N TRP A 82 12.31 -6.28 2.22
CA TRP A 82 13.63 -5.69 2.32
C TRP A 82 13.80 -4.88 3.61
N GLY A 83 12.83 -4.04 3.95
CA GLY A 83 12.83 -3.25 5.19
C GLY A 83 12.72 -4.09 6.48
N SER A 84 12.17 -5.31 6.41
CA SER A 84 12.14 -6.25 7.53
C SER A 84 13.38 -7.15 7.59
N ALA A 85 13.98 -7.49 6.45
CA ALA A 85 15.24 -8.25 6.38
C ALA A 85 16.43 -7.42 6.88
N SER A 86 16.50 -6.14 6.53
CA SER A 86 17.56 -5.23 7.01
C SER A 86 17.57 -5.07 8.53
N ARG A 87 16.39 -5.15 9.19
CA ARG A 87 16.30 -5.15 10.66
C ARG A 87 16.77 -6.44 11.31
N ARG A 88 16.51 -7.60 10.70
CA ARG A 88 17.00 -8.89 11.22
C ARG A 88 18.52 -8.96 11.24
N SER A 89 19.17 -8.42 10.20
CA SER A 89 20.64 -8.39 10.13
C SER A 89 21.30 -7.42 11.14
N ALA A 90 20.58 -6.40 11.62
CA ALA A 90 21.08 -5.45 12.60
C ALA A 90 20.89 -5.91 14.07
N SER A 91 20.07 -6.93 14.31
CA SER A 91 19.83 -7.52 15.64
C SER A 91 20.75 -8.71 15.94
N SER A 92 21.46 -9.24 14.94
CA SER A 92 22.37 -10.39 15.07
C SER A 92 23.85 -10.01 15.10
N ALA A 93 24.15 -8.71 15.22
CA ALA A 93 25.50 -8.14 15.36
C ALA A 93 25.58 -7.37 16.69
#